data_AF-A0A497PCK8-F1
#
_entry.id   AF-A0A497PCK8-F1
#
_cell.length_a   1.000
_cell.length_b   1.000
_cell.length_c   1.000
_cell.angle_alpha   90.00
_cell.angle_beta   90.00
_cell.angle_gamma   90.00
#
_symmetry.space_group_name_H-M   'P 1'
#
loop_
_entity.id
_entity.type
_entity.pdbx_description
1 polymer ?
#
loop_
_entity_poly.entity_id
_entity_poly.type
_entity_poly.pdbx_seq_one_letter_code
_entity_poly.pdbx_strand_id
1 'polypeptide(L)'
;MVHYLIDTKVTDQGIKLIFFNDKTDVYEEIVDNAYQPYFFVQYPLSPKNRQIIEELNLKTVITKKNELFSGQPIKIIKIQLRSLLDLKSISKKFEKSWEAEIPLILSYVYDQNLTFGAKHTIKGDQIKPIYTIPKKSWPSFEKKYLEIKEIDPLKYELLERWFTLCTQPIPHIPPEILNLNEKLDLERYYLAFILSRIANIPIPMAYSNRHVSTWIKSILHNYLRRHRILIPTSKELRRGETKKHIQGALTFSPKSGVYFNTIVLDFESLYPSLIDAYNLSYETINCLHQECQDNRVPKLEHNVCTLQRGIYSILIGALKDLRIHWFKPLSNNKTINYEAKWQAKATSKLLKVILVSSYGVTIRIRGLSRPSLAESITAYGRYCLQTTYNIAKERGLHPIYGDTDSLFLDNPSSDQVQWLIKTVKDRFQLDLAVDEQYSVCMLPKAMKAYFGIRRDGTSDIKGVTAIKSNSPPFIQNIFKDCVNVMIDVKNWKDFEKAKRRIQKIVYKALTDLQTGAISKKDLTYTVGIHEDPKEKMSEIALHQPYQCALQLIDTGKTVKRGDVVNFVKVKPFTYRNRTFTVKPTEQLRNIKEINMNDYKRNLRTALNQTFKLMNLKFIKEVNKNGTLFDYI
;
A
#
# COMPACT_ATOMS: atom_id res chain seq x y z
N MET A 1 0.41 -5.28 39.22
CA MET A 1 1.58 -5.57 38.36
C MET A 1 1.30 -5.05 36.95
N VAL A 2 2.31 -4.98 36.07
CA VAL A 2 2.14 -4.47 34.69
C VAL A 2 2.03 -5.66 33.76
N HIS A 3 0.97 -5.72 32.98
CA HIS A 3 0.63 -6.87 32.15
C HIS A 3 0.31 -6.46 30.72
N TYR A 4 0.70 -7.24 29.72
CA TYR A 4 0.35 -7.00 28.32
C TYR A 4 -0.86 -7.81 27.93
N LEU A 5 -1.92 -7.17 27.41
CA LEU A 5 -3.06 -7.90 26.85
C LEU A 5 -2.68 -8.47 25.48
N ILE A 6 -2.55 -9.79 25.37
CA ILE A 6 -2.07 -10.42 24.13
C ILE A 6 -3.22 -10.88 23.25
N ASP A 7 -4.18 -11.56 23.86
CA ASP A 7 -5.26 -12.26 23.17
C ASP A 7 -6.51 -12.32 24.05
N THR A 8 -7.62 -12.66 23.42
CA THR A 8 -8.91 -12.83 24.06
C THR A 8 -9.68 -13.96 23.39
N LYS A 9 -10.30 -14.82 24.18
CA LYS A 9 -11.04 -15.98 23.68
C LYS A 9 -12.45 -16.00 24.24
N VAL A 10 -13.39 -16.46 23.43
CA VAL A 10 -14.74 -16.81 23.89
C VAL A 10 -14.66 -18.23 24.43
N THR A 11 -15.14 -18.44 25.65
CA THR A 11 -15.17 -19.75 26.33
C THR A 11 -16.57 -20.02 26.87
N ASP A 12 -16.84 -21.26 27.28
CA ASP A 12 -18.13 -21.62 27.90
C ASP A 12 -18.38 -20.87 29.21
N GLN A 13 -17.30 -20.41 29.87
CA GLN A 13 -17.35 -19.67 31.14
C GLN A 13 -17.44 -18.15 30.95
N GLY A 14 -17.33 -17.62 29.73
CA GLY A 14 -17.30 -16.17 29.50
C GLY A 14 -16.23 -15.71 28.51
N ILE A 15 -15.89 -14.42 28.59
CA ILE A 15 -14.78 -13.84 27.83
C ILE A 15 -13.50 -13.98 28.64
N LYS A 16 -12.54 -14.72 28.08
CA LYS A 16 -11.22 -14.93 28.67
C LYS A 16 -10.22 -13.92 28.09
N LEU A 17 -9.61 -13.12 28.95
CA LEU A 17 -8.49 -12.24 28.66
C LEU A 17 -7.18 -12.96 28.96
N ILE A 18 -6.21 -12.86 28.06
CA ILE A 18 -4.88 -13.48 28.22
C ILE A 18 -3.86 -12.36 28.35
N PHE A 19 -3.27 -12.26 29.55
CA PHE A 19 -2.25 -11.29 29.88
C PHE A 19 -0.87 -11.94 30.02
N PHE A 20 0.19 -11.20 29.73
CA PHE A 20 1.57 -11.61 29.98
C PHE A 20 2.31 -10.61 30.84
N ASN A 21 3.07 -11.12 31.80
CA ASN A 21 3.92 -10.35 32.69
C ASN A 21 5.38 -10.45 32.24
N ASP A 22 5.94 -9.33 31.78
CA ASP A 22 7.33 -9.30 31.28
C ASP A 22 8.40 -9.42 32.39
N LYS A 23 8.02 -9.32 33.66
CA LYS A 23 8.95 -9.45 34.79
C LYS A 23 9.01 -10.86 35.36
N THR A 24 7.88 -11.56 35.36
CA THR A 24 7.79 -12.91 35.92
C THR A 24 7.79 -13.99 34.84
N ASP A 25 7.63 -13.63 33.57
CA ASP A 25 7.48 -14.56 32.44
C ASP A 25 6.28 -15.51 32.63
N VAL A 26 5.22 -14.99 33.25
CA VAL A 26 4.00 -15.74 33.59
C VAL A 26 2.79 -15.12 32.89
N TYR A 27 1.84 -15.98 32.54
CA TYR A 27 0.56 -15.60 31.97
C TYR A 27 -0.51 -15.57 33.05
N GLU A 28 -1.37 -14.58 32.95
CA GLU A 28 -2.54 -14.45 33.80
C GLU A 28 -3.77 -14.52 32.90
N GLU A 29 -4.67 -15.45 33.20
CA GLU A 29 -5.97 -15.56 32.54
C GLU A 29 -7.03 -14.95 33.44
N ILE A 30 -7.76 -13.97 32.92
CA ILE A 30 -8.88 -13.34 33.63
C ILE A 30 -10.15 -13.63 32.84
N VAL A 31 -11.14 -14.24 33.49
CA VAL A 31 -12.41 -14.59 32.86
C VAL A 31 -13.51 -13.67 33.37
N ASP A 32 -14.16 -12.95 32.45
CA ASP A 32 -15.41 -12.23 32.74
C ASP A 32 -16.60 -13.11 32.29
N ASN A 33 -17.30 -13.67 33.27
CA ASN A 33 -18.48 -14.51 33.10
C ASN A 33 -19.80 -13.71 33.08
N ALA A 34 -19.76 -12.41 33.39
CA ALA A 34 -20.92 -11.54 33.49
C ALA A 34 -21.19 -10.77 32.18
N TYR A 35 -20.23 -10.75 31.25
CA TYR A 35 -20.38 -10.02 30.01
C TYR A 35 -21.53 -10.54 29.15
N GLN A 36 -22.52 -9.68 28.93
CA GLN A 36 -23.66 -9.96 28.07
C GLN A 36 -23.44 -9.38 26.66
N PRO A 37 -23.25 -10.22 25.63
CA PRO A 37 -23.13 -9.77 24.25
C PRO A 37 -24.41 -9.08 23.80
N TYR A 38 -24.29 -8.10 22.90
CA TYR A 38 -25.44 -7.31 22.48
C TYR A 38 -25.31 -6.76 21.06
N PHE A 39 -26.47 -6.37 20.54
CA PHE A 39 -26.60 -5.52 19.36
C PHE A 39 -27.69 -4.49 19.62
N PHE A 40 -27.83 -3.51 18.74
CA PHE A 40 -28.87 -2.49 18.86
C PHE A 40 -29.95 -2.65 17.81
N VAL A 41 -31.17 -2.24 18.16
CA VAL A 41 -32.34 -2.15 17.27
C VAL A 41 -33.03 -0.79 17.46
N GLN A 42 -33.96 -0.49 16.55
CA GLN A 42 -34.58 0.82 16.44
C GLN A 42 -35.51 1.06 17.63
N TYR A 43 -35.53 2.31 18.11
CA TYR A 43 -36.55 2.81 19.02
C TYR A 43 -37.49 3.76 18.26
N PRO A 44 -38.82 3.66 18.42
CA PRO A 44 -39.55 2.59 19.11
C PRO A 44 -39.51 1.25 18.34
N LEU A 45 -39.85 0.14 19.00
CA LEU A 45 -39.92 -1.17 18.35
C LEU A 45 -41.10 -1.27 17.39
N SER A 46 -40.85 -1.82 16.20
CA SER A 46 -41.88 -2.31 15.29
C SER A 46 -42.62 -3.52 15.89
N PRO A 47 -43.88 -3.79 15.50
CA PRO A 47 -44.64 -4.95 15.98
C PRO A 47 -43.88 -6.27 15.80
N LYS A 48 -43.24 -6.45 14.64
CA LYS A 48 -42.41 -7.62 14.33
C LYS A 48 -41.24 -7.78 15.29
N ASN A 49 -40.51 -6.71 15.59
CA ASN A 49 -39.37 -6.79 16.51
C ASN A 49 -39.82 -7.05 17.96
N ARG A 50 -41.01 -6.56 18.38
CA ARG A 50 -41.59 -6.90 19.70
C ARG A 50 -41.89 -8.38 19.82
N GLN A 51 -42.56 -8.94 18.81
CA GLN A 51 -42.86 -10.37 18.76
C GLN A 51 -41.58 -11.22 18.87
N ILE A 52 -40.52 -10.88 18.12
CA ILE A 52 -39.24 -11.60 18.21
C ILE A 52 -38.63 -11.52 19.62
N ILE A 53 -38.72 -10.35 20.28
CA ILE A 53 -38.20 -10.16 21.64
C ILE A 53 -38.98 -11.01 22.65
N GLU A 54 -40.30 -11.08 22.53
CA GLU A 54 -41.17 -11.86 23.39
C GLU A 54 -40.97 -13.37 23.19
N GLU A 55 -40.99 -13.84 21.94
CA GLU A 55 -40.80 -15.26 21.57
C GLU A 55 -39.45 -15.82 22.05
N LEU A 56 -38.40 -15.00 21.98
CA LEU A 56 -37.04 -15.39 22.37
C LEU A 56 -36.69 -14.96 23.80
N ASN A 57 -37.63 -14.37 24.54
CA ASN A 57 -37.45 -13.84 25.89
C ASN A 57 -36.16 -12.99 26.04
N LEU A 58 -35.96 -12.05 25.12
CA LEU A 58 -34.73 -11.26 25.04
C LEU A 58 -34.75 -10.08 26.01
N LYS A 59 -33.63 -9.88 26.72
CA LYS A 59 -33.46 -8.73 27.61
C LYS A 59 -33.21 -7.47 26.79
N THR A 60 -33.98 -6.41 27.07
CA THR A 60 -33.86 -5.14 26.36
C THR A 60 -33.58 -3.99 27.32
N VAL A 61 -32.75 -3.03 26.87
CA VAL A 61 -32.44 -1.81 27.62
C VAL A 61 -32.49 -0.63 26.66
N ILE A 62 -33.31 0.38 26.96
CA ILE A 62 -33.29 1.63 26.21
C ILE A 62 -32.04 2.42 26.60
N THR A 63 -31.27 2.85 25.60
CA THR A 63 -30.06 3.65 25.81
C THR A 63 -29.96 4.77 24.77
N LYS A 64 -28.96 5.64 24.90
CA LYS A 64 -28.66 6.73 23.97
C LYS A 64 -27.27 6.56 23.38
N LYS A 65 -27.14 6.79 22.08
CA LYS A 65 -25.85 6.92 21.37
C LYS A 65 -25.91 8.09 20.41
N ASN A 66 -24.78 8.70 20.10
CA ASN A 66 -24.72 9.72 19.07
C ASN A 66 -24.79 9.06 17.69
N GLU A 67 -25.63 9.57 16.81
CA GLU A 67 -25.70 9.14 15.41
C GLU A 67 -24.55 9.81 14.63
N LEU A 68 -23.85 9.04 13.79
CA LEU A 68 -22.60 9.48 13.16
C LEU A 68 -22.75 10.72 12.28
N PHE A 69 -23.81 10.81 11.48
CA PHE A 69 -23.94 11.85 10.46
C PHE A 69 -24.48 13.17 11.01
N SER A 70 -25.43 13.10 11.93
CA SER A 70 -26.06 14.26 12.57
C SER A 70 -25.31 14.73 13.82
N GLY A 71 -24.50 13.87 14.43
CA GLY A 71 -23.89 14.10 15.74
C GLY A 71 -24.88 14.07 16.91
N GLN A 72 -26.17 13.94 16.63
CA GLN A 72 -27.23 14.06 17.64
C GLN A 72 -27.44 12.75 18.41
N PRO A 73 -27.78 12.82 19.71
CA PRO A 73 -28.10 11.63 20.49
C PRO A 73 -29.44 11.05 20.05
N ILE A 74 -29.44 9.77 19.69
CA ILE A 74 -30.64 8.99 19.37
C ILE A 74 -30.92 7.96 20.45
N LYS A 75 -32.21 7.76 20.76
CA LYS A 75 -32.66 6.62 21.58
C LYS A 75 -32.59 5.35 20.74
N ILE A 76 -32.04 4.29 21.31
CA ILE A 76 -31.93 2.96 20.68
C ILE A 76 -32.17 1.89 21.74
N ILE A 77 -32.55 0.69 21.29
CA ILE A 77 -32.76 -0.44 22.20
C ILE A 77 -31.59 -1.40 22.09
N LYS A 78 -30.92 -1.63 23.22
CA LYS A 78 -29.87 -2.63 23.39
C LYS A 78 -30.51 -3.98 23.66
N ILE A 79 -30.27 -4.96 22.79
CA ILE A 79 -30.69 -6.35 22.98
C ILE A 79 -29.53 -7.11 23.60
N GLN A 80 -29.67 -7.57 24.85
CA GLN A 80 -28.66 -8.34 25.56
C GLN A 80 -28.97 -9.84 25.45
N LEU A 81 -27.98 -10.64 25.10
CA LEU A 81 -28.11 -12.08 24.97
C LEU A 81 -27.41 -12.78 26.13
N ARG A 82 -27.90 -13.98 26.49
CA ARG A 82 -27.27 -14.84 27.50
C ARG A 82 -26.14 -15.69 26.89
N SER A 83 -26.33 -16.16 25.67
CA SER A 83 -25.36 -16.97 24.93
C SER A 83 -24.41 -16.10 24.10
N LEU A 84 -23.11 -16.41 24.18
CA LEU A 84 -22.04 -15.77 23.42
C LEU A 84 -22.04 -16.15 21.93
N LEU A 85 -22.70 -17.26 21.56
CA LEU A 85 -22.62 -17.84 20.22
C LEU A 85 -23.77 -17.43 19.28
N ASP A 86 -24.87 -16.89 19.80
CA ASP A 86 -26.09 -16.67 19.01
C ASP A 86 -26.26 -15.24 18.46
N LEU A 87 -25.30 -14.35 18.68
CA LEU A 87 -25.47 -12.93 18.38
C LEU A 87 -25.75 -12.65 16.90
N LYS A 88 -25.03 -13.30 16.00
CA LYS A 88 -25.18 -13.09 14.55
C LYS A 88 -26.43 -13.79 13.98
N SER A 89 -26.84 -14.92 14.56
CA SER A 89 -28.04 -15.64 14.12
C SER A 89 -29.31 -14.90 14.56
N ILE A 90 -29.35 -14.45 15.82
CA ILE A 90 -30.50 -13.72 16.38
C ILE A 90 -30.66 -12.34 15.73
N SER A 91 -29.57 -11.57 15.60
CA SER A 91 -29.63 -10.21 15.03
C SER A 91 -30.13 -10.14 13.59
N LYS A 92 -30.05 -11.24 12.82
CA LYS A 92 -30.59 -11.35 11.45
C LYS A 92 -32.11 -11.50 11.40
N LYS A 93 -32.76 -11.91 12.51
CA LYS A 93 -34.22 -12.00 12.59
C LYS A 93 -34.88 -10.62 12.62
N PHE A 94 -34.15 -9.62 13.11
CA PHE A 94 -34.59 -8.22 13.19
C PHE A 94 -34.49 -7.52 11.84
N GLU A 95 -35.43 -6.61 11.58
CA GLU A 95 -35.47 -5.83 10.33
C GLU A 95 -34.22 -4.98 10.12
N LYS A 96 -33.69 -4.44 11.22
CA LYS A 96 -32.48 -3.65 11.25
C LYS A 96 -31.77 -3.84 12.58
N SER A 97 -30.51 -4.23 12.52
CA SER A 97 -29.63 -4.33 13.68
C SER A 97 -28.33 -3.59 13.43
N TRP A 98 -27.81 -2.94 14.47
CA TRP A 98 -26.52 -2.28 14.46
C TRP A 98 -25.52 -3.06 15.30
N GLU A 99 -24.25 -2.96 14.89
CA GLU A 99 -23.09 -3.46 15.65
C GLU A 99 -23.00 -4.99 15.83
N ALA A 100 -23.96 -5.75 15.28
CA ALA A 100 -23.96 -7.21 15.36
C ALA A 100 -22.84 -7.89 14.53
N GLU A 101 -22.23 -7.17 13.60
CA GLU A 101 -21.11 -7.68 12.79
C GLU A 101 -19.74 -7.52 13.46
N ILE A 102 -19.67 -6.83 14.61
CA ILE A 102 -18.41 -6.63 15.34
C ILE A 102 -18.08 -7.94 16.05
N PRO A 103 -16.87 -8.51 15.85
CA PRO A 103 -16.44 -9.70 16.56
C PRO A 103 -16.60 -9.52 18.07
N LEU A 104 -17.15 -10.54 18.74
CA LEU A 104 -17.51 -10.51 20.15
C LEU A 104 -16.33 -10.07 21.05
N ILE A 105 -15.15 -10.63 20.81
CA ILE A 105 -13.93 -10.31 21.55
C ILE A 105 -13.52 -8.84 21.40
N LEU A 106 -13.74 -8.25 20.21
CA LEU A 106 -13.43 -6.85 19.97
C LEU A 106 -14.47 -5.95 20.64
N SER A 107 -15.75 -6.32 20.58
CA SER A 107 -16.82 -5.61 21.30
C SER A 107 -16.52 -5.51 22.79
N TYR A 108 -16.11 -6.62 23.42
CA TYR A 108 -15.71 -6.64 24.83
C TYR A 108 -14.56 -5.67 25.11
N VAL A 109 -13.46 -5.80 24.35
CA VAL A 109 -12.25 -4.99 24.54
C VAL A 109 -12.53 -3.49 24.35
N TYR A 110 -13.40 -3.14 23.39
CA TYR A 110 -13.78 -1.75 23.14
C TYR A 110 -14.63 -1.19 24.28
N ASP A 111 -15.58 -1.98 24.79
CA ASP A 111 -16.47 -1.55 25.88
C ASP A 111 -15.72 -1.37 27.20
N GLN A 112 -14.70 -2.20 27.44
CA GLN A 112 -13.82 -2.10 28.61
C GLN A 112 -12.65 -1.10 28.41
N ASN A 113 -12.59 -0.43 27.25
CA ASN A 113 -11.50 0.49 26.88
C ASN A 113 -10.09 -0.15 27.02
N LEU A 114 -9.98 -1.45 26.73
CA LEU A 114 -8.73 -2.20 26.74
C LEU A 114 -7.99 -2.04 25.39
N THR A 115 -6.71 -2.43 25.33
CA THR A 115 -5.89 -2.25 24.12
C THR A 115 -4.93 -3.42 23.95
N PHE A 116 -5.04 -4.19 22.89
CA PHE A 116 -4.12 -5.29 22.62
C PHE A 116 -2.67 -4.83 22.44
N GLY A 117 -1.74 -5.65 22.91
CA GLY A 117 -0.29 -5.41 22.89
C GLY A 117 0.19 -4.30 23.82
N ALA A 118 -0.71 -3.55 24.47
CA ALA A 118 -0.37 -2.48 25.40
C ALA A 118 -0.20 -3.01 26.82
N LYS A 119 0.49 -2.23 27.66
CA LYS A 119 0.59 -2.44 29.10
C LYS A 119 -0.69 -2.06 29.83
N HIS A 120 -1.06 -2.82 30.86
CA HIS A 120 -2.19 -2.60 31.76
C HIS A 120 -1.77 -2.74 33.21
N THR A 121 -2.41 -1.97 34.08
CA THR A 121 -2.43 -2.25 35.51
C THR A 121 -3.65 -3.10 35.84
N ILE A 122 -3.43 -4.21 36.54
CA ILE A 122 -4.48 -5.07 37.08
C ILE A 122 -4.51 -4.87 38.60
N LYS A 123 -5.67 -4.45 39.13
CA LYS A 123 -5.95 -4.25 40.57
C LYS A 123 -7.34 -4.80 40.89
N GLY A 124 -7.41 -6.03 41.41
CA GLY A 124 -8.68 -6.75 41.51
C GLY A 124 -9.34 -6.85 40.13
N ASP A 125 -10.63 -6.55 40.06
CA ASP A 125 -11.40 -6.58 38.79
C ASP A 125 -11.16 -5.35 37.90
N GLN A 126 -10.39 -4.35 38.36
CA GLN A 126 -10.10 -3.16 37.56
C GLN A 126 -8.85 -3.36 36.69
N ILE A 127 -9.07 -3.43 35.39
CA ILE A 127 -8.03 -3.47 34.37
C ILE A 127 -7.98 -2.11 33.67
N LYS A 128 -6.84 -1.42 33.76
CA LYS A 128 -6.66 -0.10 33.11
C LYS A 128 -5.43 -0.09 32.21
N PRO A 129 -5.54 0.33 30.94
CA PRO A 129 -4.38 0.52 30.08
C PRO A 129 -3.49 1.65 30.60
N ILE A 130 -2.19 1.50 30.40
CA ILE A 130 -1.18 2.49 30.76
C ILE A 130 -0.89 3.35 29.54
N TYR A 131 -1.20 4.64 29.62
CA TYR A 131 -0.84 5.64 28.62
C TYR A 131 0.13 6.65 29.23
N THR A 132 1.40 6.26 29.36
CA THR A 132 2.48 7.17 29.77
C THR A 132 3.52 7.28 28.67
N ILE A 133 3.72 8.49 28.16
CA ILE A 133 4.84 8.77 27.25
C ILE A 133 6.15 8.64 28.04
N PRO A 134 7.17 7.94 27.51
CA PRO A 134 8.47 7.88 28.16
C PRO A 134 9.04 9.28 28.41
N LYS A 135 9.49 9.58 29.65
CA LYS A 135 10.02 10.90 30.03
C LYS A 135 11.06 11.46 29.05
N LYS A 136 11.89 10.57 28.48
CA LYS A 136 12.92 10.93 27.47
C LYS A 136 12.34 11.44 26.16
N SER A 137 11.15 10.96 25.77
CA SER A 137 10.51 11.29 24.49
C SER A 137 9.52 12.46 24.60
N TRP A 138 9.03 12.75 25.81
CA TRP A 138 8.00 13.76 26.04
C TRP A 138 8.38 15.17 25.54
N PRO A 139 9.55 15.76 25.86
CA PRO A 139 9.88 17.12 25.41
C PRO A 139 9.89 17.25 23.87
N SER A 140 10.40 16.23 23.19
CA SER A 140 10.44 16.18 21.73
C SER A 140 9.05 16.00 21.11
N PHE A 141 8.17 15.24 21.76
CA PHE A 141 6.78 15.06 21.34
C PHE A 141 6.00 16.37 21.50
N GLU A 142 6.06 16.97 22.69
CA GLU A 142 5.38 18.22 23.01
C GLU A 142 5.81 19.34 22.06
N LYS A 143 7.12 19.57 21.91
CA LYS A 143 7.67 20.56 20.96
C LYS A 143 7.13 20.39 19.53
N LYS A 144 6.87 19.16 19.10
CA LYS A 144 6.48 18.86 17.72
C LYS A 144 4.98 18.96 17.46
N TYR A 145 4.15 18.73 18.48
CA TYR A 145 2.70 18.63 18.31
C TYR A 145 1.91 19.65 19.14
N LEU A 146 2.57 20.58 19.83
CA LEU A 146 1.93 21.61 20.64
C LEU A 146 0.92 22.44 19.83
N GLU A 147 1.28 22.88 18.62
CA GLU A 147 0.37 23.65 17.75
C GLU A 147 -0.89 22.84 17.37
N ILE A 148 -0.76 21.52 17.19
CA ILE A 148 -1.91 20.65 16.90
C ILE A 148 -2.86 20.58 18.10
N LYS A 149 -2.34 20.63 19.33
CA LYS A 149 -3.16 20.65 20.54
C LYS A 149 -4.15 21.81 20.54
N GLU A 150 -3.73 22.95 20.02
CA GLU A 150 -4.55 24.17 19.95
C GLU A 150 -5.50 24.15 18.75
N ILE A 151 -5.00 23.75 17.57
CA ILE A 151 -5.76 23.82 16.31
C ILE A 151 -6.72 22.63 16.12
N ASP A 152 -6.33 21.43 16.55
CA ASP A 152 -7.09 20.19 16.38
C ASP A 152 -6.90 19.28 17.61
N PRO A 153 -7.55 19.61 18.75
CA PRO A 153 -7.38 18.90 20.02
C PRO A 153 -7.78 17.41 19.93
N LEU A 154 -8.76 17.08 19.08
CA LEU A 154 -9.18 15.69 18.85
C LEU A 154 -8.08 14.89 18.15
N LYS A 155 -7.40 15.49 17.16
CA LYS A 155 -6.24 14.85 16.52
C LYS A 155 -5.08 14.72 17.49
N TYR A 156 -4.84 15.72 18.34
CA TYR A 156 -3.81 15.67 19.37
C TYR A 156 -4.02 14.51 20.35
N GLU A 157 -5.25 14.27 20.84
CA GLU A 157 -5.56 13.13 21.73
C GLU A 157 -5.15 11.79 21.09
N LEU A 158 -5.45 11.61 19.79
CA LEU A 158 -5.08 10.40 19.08
C LEU A 158 -3.57 10.28 18.83
N LEU A 159 -2.90 11.40 18.53
CA LEU A 159 -1.45 11.46 18.40
C LEU A 159 -0.78 11.00 19.69
N GLU A 160 -1.17 11.58 20.83
CA GLU A 160 -0.63 11.24 22.15
C GLU A 160 -0.87 9.77 22.48
N ARG A 161 -2.10 9.29 22.27
CA ARG A 161 -2.48 7.90 22.51
C ARG A 161 -1.64 6.92 21.69
N TRP A 162 -1.61 7.07 20.36
CA TRP A 162 -0.89 6.13 19.50
C TRP A 162 0.61 6.28 19.62
N PHE A 163 1.13 7.48 19.87
CA PHE A 163 2.53 7.68 20.17
C PHE A 163 2.95 6.89 21.41
N THR A 164 2.18 7.03 22.48
CA THR A 164 2.41 6.30 23.73
C THR A 164 2.42 4.80 23.49
N LEU A 165 1.41 4.28 22.79
CA LEU A 165 1.29 2.87 22.48
C LEU A 165 2.46 2.36 21.62
N CYS A 166 2.80 3.07 20.55
CA CYS A 166 3.87 2.65 19.63
C CYS A 166 5.26 2.74 20.24
N THR A 167 5.45 3.53 21.31
CA THR A 167 6.74 3.68 22.00
C THR A 167 6.88 2.81 23.26
N GLN A 168 5.84 2.07 23.64
CA GLN A 168 5.96 1.08 24.71
C GLN A 168 6.92 -0.05 24.31
N PRO A 169 7.71 -0.59 25.26
CA PRO A 169 8.56 -1.75 24.99
C PRO A 169 7.70 -2.94 24.55
N ILE A 170 8.28 -3.82 23.75
CA ILE A 170 7.64 -5.04 23.31
C ILE A 170 8.21 -6.18 24.16
N PRO A 171 7.35 -6.97 24.83
CA PRO A 171 7.81 -8.11 25.62
C PRO A 171 8.41 -9.19 24.73
N HIS A 172 9.29 -10.01 25.27
CA HIS A 172 9.67 -11.26 24.61
C HIS A 172 8.68 -12.35 25.04
N ILE A 173 7.90 -12.86 24.09
CA ILE A 173 6.87 -13.89 24.34
C ILE A 173 7.21 -15.11 23.48
N PRO A 174 7.35 -16.31 24.08
CA PRO A 174 7.57 -17.54 23.34
C PRO A 174 6.51 -17.76 22.24
N PRO A 175 6.91 -18.13 21.00
CA PRO A 175 6.00 -18.25 19.84
C PRO A 175 4.85 -19.25 20.05
N GLU A 176 5.10 -20.34 20.77
CA GLU A 176 4.15 -21.40 21.08
C GLU A 176 2.92 -20.82 21.79
N ILE A 177 3.15 -19.79 22.60
CA ILE A 177 2.13 -19.19 23.46
C ILE A 177 1.24 -18.22 22.67
N LEU A 178 1.75 -17.70 21.56
CA LEU A 178 0.96 -16.96 20.58
C LEU A 178 0.23 -17.88 19.57
N ASN A 179 0.33 -19.20 19.74
CA ASN A 179 -0.13 -20.21 18.77
C ASN A 179 0.49 -19.99 17.38
N LEU A 180 1.78 -19.62 17.34
CA LEU A 180 2.52 -19.40 16.10
C LEU A 180 3.39 -20.64 15.81
N ASN A 181 3.03 -21.40 14.77
CA ASN A 181 3.69 -22.67 14.40
C ASN A 181 4.94 -22.48 13.50
N GLU A 182 5.35 -21.24 13.24
CA GLU A 182 6.45 -20.89 12.33
C GLU A 182 7.65 -20.35 13.11
N LYS A 183 8.86 -20.54 12.57
CA LYS A 183 10.08 -19.87 13.07
C LYS A 183 9.81 -18.37 13.19
N LEU A 184 10.00 -17.82 14.39
CA LEU A 184 9.66 -16.44 14.69
C LEU A 184 10.44 -15.45 13.80
N ASP A 185 9.71 -14.72 12.96
CA ASP A 185 10.25 -13.57 12.24
C ASP A 185 10.18 -12.35 13.17
N LEU A 186 11.33 -11.85 13.60
CA LEU A 186 11.44 -10.72 14.54
C LEU A 186 10.83 -9.43 14.00
N GLU A 187 10.93 -9.14 12.69
CA GLU A 187 10.27 -7.96 12.11
C GLU A 187 8.76 -8.15 12.12
N ARG A 188 8.27 -9.34 11.73
CA ARG A 188 6.84 -9.64 11.76
C ARG A 188 6.26 -9.63 13.17
N TYR A 189 6.99 -10.13 14.16
CA TYR A 189 6.61 -10.12 15.56
C TYR A 189 6.49 -8.69 16.11
N TYR A 190 7.52 -7.87 15.89
CA TYR A 190 7.49 -6.44 16.25
C TYR A 190 6.29 -5.73 15.61
N LEU A 191 6.10 -5.94 14.30
CA LEU A 191 5.01 -5.35 13.54
C LEU A 191 3.63 -5.81 14.03
N ALA A 192 3.48 -7.07 14.48
CA ALA A 192 2.24 -7.56 15.04
C ALA A 192 1.86 -6.79 16.32
N PHE A 193 2.81 -6.51 17.21
CA PHE A 193 2.56 -5.69 18.40
C PHE A 193 2.14 -4.27 18.07
N ILE A 194 2.88 -3.60 17.17
CA ILE A 194 2.55 -2.23 16.77
C ILE A 194 1.17 -2.18 16.08
N LEU A 195 0.88 -3.15 15.20
CA LEU A 195 -0.40 -3.24 14.53
C LEU A 195 -1.54 -3.51 15.52
N SER A 196 -1.37 -4.45 16.45
CA SER A 196 -2.33 -4.74 17.51
C SER A 196 -2.65 -3.51 18.35
N ARG A 197 -1.65 -2.71 18.69
CA ARG A 197 -1.83 -1.47 19.47
C ARG A 197 -2.59 -0.40 18.70
N ILE A 198 -2.29 -0.23 17.41
CA ILE A 198 -2.95 0.78 16.56
C ILE A 198 -4.38 0.37 16.22
N ALA A 199 -4.54 -0.85 15.68
CA ALA A 199 -5.82 -1.37 15.20
C ALA A 199 -6.69 -1.98 16.29
N ASN A 200 -6.16 -2.16 17.49
CA ASN A 200 -6.80 -2.81 18.63
C ASN A 200 -7.36 -4.20 18.28
N ILE A 201 -6.48 -5.06 17.74
CA ILE A 201 -6.77 -6.47 17.41
C ILE A 201 -5.82 -7.41 18.15
N PRO A 202 -6.19 -8.67 18.43
CA PRO A 202 -5.32 -9.64 19.09
C PRO A 202 -3.96 -9.81 18.40
N ILE A 203 -2.91 -10.09 19.16
CA ILE A 203 -1.55 -10.28 18.62
C ILE A 203 -1.47 -11.43 17.62
N PRO A 204 -2.06 -12.63 17.88
CA PRO A 204 -2.07 -13.71 16.89
C PRO A 204 -2.78 -13.32 15.59
N MET A 205 -3.85 -12.53 15.71
CA MET A 205 -4.58 -11.98 14.57
C MET A 205 -3.73 -10.96 13.80
N ALA A 206 -3.05 -10.03 14.47
CA ALA A 206 -2.16 -9.06 13.81
C ALA A 206 -0.97 -9.73 13.11
N TYR A 207 -0.45 -10.82 13.67
CA TYR A 207 0.64 -11.59 13.06
C TYR A 207 0.20 -12.30 11.77
N SER A 208 -1.04 -12.79 11.72
CA SER A 208 -1.56 -13.65 10.66
C SER A 208 -2.36 -12.89 9.59
N ASN A 209 -3.16 -11.91 9.99
CA ASN A 209 -4.07 -11.17 9.12
C ASN A 209 -3.33 -10.09 8.33
N ARG A 210 -3.31 -10.20 6.99
CA ARG A 210 -2.69 -9.22 6.09
C ARG A 210 -3.70 -8.29 5.40
N HIS A 211 -4.95 -8.26 5.86
CA HIS A 211 -6.02 -7.48 5.24
C HIS A 211 -6.15 -6.10 5.88
N VAL A 212 -5.50 -5.10 5.28
CA VAL A 212 -5.49 -3.70 5.76
C VAL A 212 -6.90 -3.12 5.99
N SER A 213 -7.90 -3.56 5.23
CA SER A 213 -9.30 -3.21 5.42
C SER A 213 -9.85 -3.59 6.79
N THR A 214 -9.41 -4.73 7.34
CA THR A 214 -9.78 -5.18 8.69
C THR A 214 -9.20 -4.24 9.73
N TRP A 215 -7.93 -3.84 9.55
CA TRP A 215 -7.22 -2.95 10.48
C TRP A 215 -7.89 -1.59 10.54
N ILE A 216 -8.16 -0.95 9.39
CA ILE A 216 -8.82 0.36 9.32
C ILE A 216 -10.24 0.30 9.91
N LYS A 217 -10.99 -0.77 9.63
CA LYS A 217 -12.32 -0.96 10.23
C LYS A 217 -12.25 -1.08 11.75
N SER A 218 -11.27 -1.82 12.25
CA SER A 218 -11.02 -2.00 13.68
C SER A 218 -10.68 -0.68 14.37
N ILE A 219 -9.80 0.12 13.75
CA ILE A 219 -9.46 1.49 14.20
C ILE A 219 -10.72 2.36 14.31
N LEU A 220 -11.53 2.41 13.25
CA LEU A 220 -12.75 3.20 13.20
C LEU A 220 -13.77 2.74 14.25
N HIS A 221 -14.05 1.44 14.32
CA HIS A 221 -15.02 0.89 15.29
C HIS A 221 -14.60 1.12 16.73
N ASN A 222 -13.31 0.94 17.06
CA ASN A 222 -12.79 1.21 18.39
C ASN A 222 -13.01 2.68 18.79
N TYR A 223 -12.72 3.62 17.88
CA TYR A 223 -13.00 5.03 18.11
C TYR A 223 -14.49 5.28 18.36
N LEU A 224 -15.35 4.85 17.43
CA LEU A 224 -16.79 5.08 17.53
C LEU A 224 -17.38 4.50 18.83
N ARG A 225 -16.94 3.30 19.24
CA ARG A 225 -17.36 2.67 20.50
C ARG A 225 -16.95 3.49 21.73
N ARG A 226 -15.68 3.88 21.83
CA ARG A 226 -15.14 4.66 22.97
C ARG A 226 -15.85 6.00 23.13
N HIS A 227 -16.23 6.63 22.03
CA HIS A 227 -16.95 7.92 22.02
C HIS A 227 -18.48 7.77 22.04
N ARG A 228 -19.02 6.57 22.31
CA ARG A 228 -20.47 6.27 22.37
C ARG A 228 -21.24 6.67 21.09
N ILE A 229 -20.57 6.64 19.94
CA ILE A 229 -21.16 6.85 18.62
C ILE A 229 -21.67 5.51 18.10
N LEU A 230 -22.89 5.51 17.54
CA LEU A 230 -23.48 4.33 16.93
C LEU A 230 -22.69 3.98 15.67
N ILE A 231 -22.17 2.75 15.59
CA ILE A 231 -21.49 2.30 14.38
C ILE A 231 -22.55 2.05 13.30
N PRO A 232 -22.56 2.83 12.21
CA PRO A 232 -23.57 2.69 11.17
C PRO A 232 -23.44 1.35 10.47
N THR A 233 -24.56 0.83 9.99
CA THR A 233 -24.54 -0.33 9.09
C THR A 233 -23.78 0.02 7.82
N SER A 234 -23.30 -1.01 7.11
CA SER A 234 -22.64 -0.81 5.81
C SER A 234 -23.51 -0.06 4.78
N LYS A 235 -24.84 -0.12 4.90
CA LYS A 235 -25.78 0.59 4.01
C LYS A 235 -25.91 2.06 4.39
N GLU A 236 -25.98 2.37 5.68
CA GLU A 236 -26.03 3.74 6.19
C GLU A 236 -24.71 4.48 5.97
N LEU A 237 -23.57 3.81 6.18
CA LEU A 237 -22.25 4.42 5.92
C LEU A 237 -22.12 4.87 4.45
N ARG A 238 -22.75 4.13 3.52
CA ARG A 238 -22.85 4.49 2.10
C ARG A 238 -23.92 5.55 1.78
N ARG A 239 -24.78 5.93 2.73
CA ARG A 239 -25.99 6.76 2.57
C ARG A 239 -26.72 6.54 1.22
N GLY A 240 -27.01 5.28 0.92
CA GLY A 240 -27.75 4.89 -0.29
C GLY A 240 -26.95 4.87 -1.59
N GLU A 241 -25.67 5.26 -1.59
CA GLU A 241 -24.84 5.24 -2.80
C GLU A 241 -24.57 3.80 -3.26
N THR A 242 -24.69 3.60 -4.58
CA THR A 242 -24.29 2.38 -5.26
C THR A 242 -22.81 2.44 -5.62
N LYS A 243 -22.21 1.28 -5.90
CA LYS A 243 -20.83 1.23 -6.39
C LYS A 243 -20.81 1.88 -7.78
N LYS A 244 -19.99 2.92 -7.94
CA LYS A 244 -19.75 3.59 -9.22
C LYS A 244 -18.27 3.61 -9.57
N HIS A 245 -17.97 3.81 -10.85
CA HIS A 245 -16.62 4.12 -11.29
C HIS A 245 -16.21 5.49 -10.74
N ILE A 246 -15.03 5.56 -10.12
CA ILE A 246 -14.47 6.80 -9.57
C ILE A 246 -13.34 7.24 -10.50
N GLN A 247 -13.36 8.51 -10.92
CA GLN A 247 -12.26 9.07 -11.71
C GLN A 247 -10.95 8.96 -10.91
N GLY A 248 -9.93 8.37 -11.55
CA GLY A 248 -8.63 8.15 -10.93
C GLY A 248 -7.81 9.43 -10.72
N ALA A 249 -6.54 9.21 -10.38
CA ALA A 249 -5.54 10.26 -10.24
C ALA A 249 -5.28 11.00 -11.56
N LEU A 250 -4.74 12.23 -11.45
CA LEU A 250 -4.26 12.99 -12.59
C LEU A 250 -2.84 12.54 -12.95
N THR A 251 -2.59 12.30 -14.24
CA THR A 251 -1.25 12.13 -14.79
C THR A 251 -1.12 13.11 -15.96
N PHE A 252 -0.11 13.95 -15.93
CA PHE A 252 0.25 14.80 -17.05
C PHE A 252 1.01 13.99 -18.08
N SER A 253 0.73 14.20 -19.37
CA SER A 253 1.52 13.58 -20.42
C SER A 253 2.99 14.02 -20.31
N PRO A 254 3.95 13.08 -20.33
CA PRO A 254 5.36 13.42 -20.28
C PRO A 254 5.76 14.21 -21.54
N LYS A 255 6.48 15.31 -21.36
CA LYS A 255 7.21 15.95 -22.45
C LYS A 255 8.37 15.02 -22.82
N SER A 256 8.24 14.37 -23.97
CA SER A 256 9.20 13.34 -24.34
C SER A 256 10.56 13.96 -24.64
N GLY A 257 11.62 13.47 -23.98
CA GLY A 257 12.95 14.06 -24.13
C GLY A 257 14.00 13.48 -23.19
N VAL A 258 15.20 14.02 -23.32
CA VAL A 258 16.34 13.79 -22.44
C VAL A 258 16.60 15.07 -21.68
N TYR A 259 16.59 14.97 -20.35
CA TYR A 259 16.70 16.09 -19.42
C TYR A 259 17.89 15.88 -18.50
N PHE A 260 18.57 16.96 -18.15
CA PHE A 260 19.70 16.94 -17.21
C PHE A 260 19.31 17.69 -15.94
N ASN A 261 19.84 17.26 -14.80
CA ASN A 261 19.52 17.86 -13.49
C ASN A 261 18.00 17.90 -13.21
N THR A 262 17.29 16.81 -13.52
CA THR A 262 15.86 16.69 -13.25
C THR A 262 15.64 16.51 -11.75
N ILE A 263 14.75 17.32 -11.17
CA ILE A 263 14.33 17.19 -9.77
C ILE A 263 12.89 16.70 -9.74
N VAL A 264 12.65 15.62 -8.99
CA VAL A 264 11.31 15.08 -8.74
C VAL A 264 10.87 15.53 -7.36
N LEU A 265 9.74 16.22 -7.32
CA LEU A 265 9.05 16.58 -6.09
C LEU A 265 7.85 15.66 -5.91
N ASP A 266 7.65 15.14 -4.71
CA ASP A 266 6.55 14.22 -4.36
C ASP A 266 5.76 14.73 -3.15
N PHE A 267 4.44 14.58 -3.20
CA PHE A 267 3.56 14.86 -2.08
C PHE A 267 3.64 13.73 -1.04
N GLU A 268 4.16 14.03 0.14
CA GLU A 268 4.32 13.05 1.21
C GLU A 268 2.96 12.52 1.67
N SER A 269 2.65 11.28 1.30
CA SER A 269 1.38 10.62 1.62
C SER A 269 0.15 11.40 1.11
N LEU A 270 0.15 11.81 -0.16
CA LEU A 270 -0.87 12.67 -0.77
C LEU A 270 -2.30 12.41 -0.26
N TYR A 271 -2.88 11.23 -0.48
CA TYR A 271 -4.28 10.97 -0.10
C TYR A 271 -4.55 11.11 1.40
N PRO A 272 -3.77 10.49 2.31
CA PRO A 272 -3.87 10.78 3.75
C PRO A 272 -3.79 12.27 4.11
N SER A 273 -2.89 13.00 3.47
CA SER A 273 -2.71 14.44 3.70
C SER A 273 -3.93 15.25 3.25
N LEU A 274 -4.53 14.89 2.11
CA LEU A 274 -5.79 15.49 1.64
C LEU A 274 -6.97 15.14 2.55
N ILE A 275 -7.05 13.89 3.02
CA ILE A 275 -8.06 13.44 3.97
C ILE A 275 -8.04 14.33 5.21
N ASP A 276 -6.85 14.59 5.75
CA ASP A 276 -6.63 15.44 6.92
C ASP A 276 -6.93 16.92 6.64
N ALA A 277 -6.21 17.52 5.68
CA ALA A 277 -6.23 18.95 5.40
C ALA A 277 -7.60 19.48 4.93
N TYR A 278 -8.33 18.69 4.15
CA TYR A 278 -9.65 19.06 3.62
C TYR A 278 -10.80 18.40 4.39
N ASN A 279 -10.57 17.93 5.63
CA ASN A 279 -11.62 17.40 6.50
C ASN A 279 -12.51 16.32 5.85
N LEU A 280 -11.92 15.40 5.06
CA LEU A 280 -12.67 14.41 4.29
C LEU A 280 -13.02 13.19 5.17
N SER A 281 -14.29 13.07 5.54
CA SER A 281 -14.83 11.99 6.39
C SER A 281 -16.25 11.62 5.95
N TYR A 282 -16.78 10.53 6.50
CA TYR A 282 -18.11 10.02 6.15
C TYR A 282 -19.22 11.04 6.44
N GLU A 283 -19.15 11.66 7.60
CA GLU A 283 -20.10 12.63 8.15
C GLU A 283 -19.86 14.07 7.71
N THR A 284 -18.68 14.37 7.17
CA THR A 284 -18.36 15.72 6.70
C THR A 284 -18.64 15.91 5.22
N ILE A 285 -18.58 14.84 4.41
CA ILE A 285 -18.96 14.89 3.00
C ILE A 285 -20.48 14.91 2.86
N ASN A 286 -20.99 15.94 2.19
CA ASN A 286 -22.41 16.21 1.98
C ASN A 286 -23.17 16.27 3.31
N CYS A 287 -22.61 17.04 4.25
CA CYS A 287 -23.22 17.26 5.57
C CYS A 287 -24.56 18.01 5.44
N LEU A 288 -25.33 18.05 6.53
CA LEU A 288 -26.67 18.66 6.54
C LEU A 288 -26.66 20.18 6.84
N HIS A 289 -25.49 20.76 7.14
CA HIS A 289 -25.36 22.17 7.46
C HIS A 289 -25.50 23.05 6.21
N GLN A 290 -26.37 24.06 6.27
CA GLN A 290 -26.62 24.95 5.13
C GLN A 290 -25.39 25.83 4.84
N GLU A 291 -24.67 26.23 5.88
CA GLU A 291 -23.46 27.06 5.84
C GLU A 291 -22.30 26.37 5.10
N CYS A 292 -22.37 25.05 4.94
CA CYS A 292 -21.33 24.27 4.27
C CYS A 292 -21.58 24.08 2.78
N GLN A 293 -22.75 24.48 2.23
CA GLN A 293 -23.11 24.22 0.84
C GLN A 293 -22.14 24.84 -0.17
N ASP A 294 -21.53 25.97 0.19
CA ASP A 294 -20.58 26.69 -0.66
C ASP A 294 -19.14 26.16 -0.56
N ASN A 295 -18.82 25.35 0.47
CA ASN A 295 -17.52 24.71 0.61
C ASN A 295 -17.43 23.46 -0.28
N ARG A 296 -17.47 23.68 -1.59
CA ARG A 296 -17.56 22.63 -2.61
C ARG A 296 -16.23 21.95 -2.88
N VAL A 297 -16.32 20.66 -3.14
CA VAL A 297 -15.20 19.86 -3.64
C VAL A 297 -14.87 20.27 -5.07
N PRO A 298 -13.60 20.45 -5.45
CA PRO A 298 -13.22 20.90 -6.78
C PRO A 298 -13.83 20.05 -7.90
N LYS A 299 -14.56 20.71 -8.82
CA LYS A 299 -15.22 20.10 -9.99
C LYS A 299 -16.27 19.02 -9.67
N LEU A 300 -16.82 19.01 -8.46
CA LEU A 300 -17.88 18.11 -8.03
C LEU A 300 -18.98 18.89 -7.29
N GLU A 301 -20.17 18.31 -7.22
CA GLU A 301 -21.30 18.88 -6.46
C GLU A 301 -21.25 18.53 -4.96
N HIS A 302 -20.23 17.80 -4.52
CA HIS A 302 -20.10 17.47 -3.10
C HIS A 302 -19.66 18.69 -2.30
N ASN A 303 -20.11 18.79 -1.05
CA ASN A 303 -19.61 19.77 -0.09
C ASN A 303 -18.88 19.11 1.07
N VAL A 304 -18.03 19.89 1.75
CA VAL A 304 -17.30 19.46 2.93
C VAL A 304 -17.70 20.32 4.13
N CYS A 305 -18.02 19.67 5.24
CA CYS A 305 -18.34 20.37 6.48
C CYS A 305 -17.17 21.23 7.00
N THR A 306 -17.46 22.48 7.36
CA THR A 306 -16.54 23.41 8.03
C THR A 306 -16.84 23.56 9.53
N LEU A 307 -18.01 23.10 9.99
CA LEU A 307 -18.46 23.25 11.37
C LEU A 307 -18.05 22.10 12.28
N GLN A 308 -17.87 20.90 11.73
CA GLN A 308 -17.51 19.70 12.48
C GLN A 308 -16.26 19.04 11.92
N ARG A 309 -15.38 18.60 12.82
CA ARG A 309 -14.17 17.87 12.47
C ARG A 309 -14.48 16.38 12.28
N GLY A 310 -14.14 15.85 11.11
CA GLY A 310 -14.48 14.49 10.70
C GLY A 310 -13.60 13.42 11.35
N ILE A 311 -14.22 12.38 11.90
CA ILE A 311 -13.60 11.26 12.60
C ILE A 311 -12.59 10.52 11.72
N TYR A 312 -12.96 10.18 10.49
CA TYR A 312 -12.03 9.51 9.57
C TYR A 312 -10.85 10.40 9.23
N SER A 313 -11.09 11.71 9.11
CA SER A 313 -10.06 12.70 8.85
C SER A 313 -9.05 12.81 10.01
N ILE A 314 -9.54 12.90 11.25
CA ILE A 314 -8.71 12.92 12.47
C ILE A 314 -7.90 11.61 12.61
N LEU A 315 -8.54 10.46 12.43
CA LEU A 315 -7.88 9.14 12.55
C LEU A 315 -6.73 8.99 11.54
N ILE A 316 -6.98 9.31 10.27
CA ILE A 316 -5.96 9.22 9.22
C ILE A 316 -4.90 10.31 9.38
N GLY A 317 -5.30 11.53 9.74
CA GLY A 317 -4.41 12.66 10.02
C GLY A 317 -3.40 12.36 11.13
N ALA A 318 -3.85 11.84 12.27
CA ALA A 318 -2.95 11.46 13.37
C ALA A 318 -1.97 10.35 12.97
N LEU A 319 -2.41 9.30 12.27
CA LEU A 319 -1.50 8.25 11.78
C LEU A 319 -0.47 8.79 10.76
N LYS A 320 -0.92 9.70 9.89
CA LYS A 320 -0.10 10.39 8.89
C LYS A 320 0.97 11.25 9.58
N ASP A 321 0.59 12.08 10.53
CA ASP A 321 1.49 12.96 11.28
C ASP A 321 2.51 12.15 12.10
N LEU A 322 2.10 11.06 12.78
CA LEU A 322 3.03 10.16 13.46
C LEU A 322 4.06 9.56 12.50
N ARG A 323 3.64 9.19 11.29
CA ARG A 323 4.55 8.65 10.29
C ARG A 323 5.52 9.72 9.79
N ILE A 324 5.00 10.82 9.24
CA ILE A 324 5.77 11.83 8.49
C ILE A 324 6.65 12.63 9.44
N HIS A 325 6.12 13.03 10.60
CA HIS A 325 6.83 13.94 11.49
C HIS A 325 7.61 13.22 12.59
N TRP A 326 7.31 11.95 12.89
CA TRP A 326 8.05 11.19 13.92
C TRP A 326 8.83 9.99 13.38
N PHE A 327 8.16 8.91 13.00
CA PHE A 327 8.81 7.62 12.75
C PHE A 327 9.67 7.62 11.47
N LYS A 328 9.27 8.33 10.41
CA LYS A 328 10.07 8.46 9.19
C LYS A 328 11.38 9.24 9.44
N PRO A 329 11.39 10.45 10.04
CA PRO A 329 12.63 11.15 10.40
C PRO A 329 13.51 10.33 11.34
N LEU A 330 12.93 9.69 12.35
CA LEU A 330 13.67 8.86 13.30
C LEU A 330 14.34 7.67 12.60
N SER A 331 13.68 7.04 11.62
CA SER A 331 14.26 5.93 10.85
C SER A 331 15.48 6.30 10.00
N ASN A 332 15.62 7.60 9.67
CA ASN A 332 16.74 8.13 8.89
C ASN A 332 17.82 8.77 9.78
N ASN A 333 17.58 8.89 11.08
CA ASN A 333 18.53 9.47 12.01
C ASN A 333 19.76 8.56 12.17
N LYS A 334 20.96 9.11 12.00
CA LYS A 334 22.24 8.41 12.12
C LYS A 334 22.79 8.39 13.55
N THR A 335 22.25 9.20 14.47
CA THR A 335 22.77 9.35 15.85
C THR A 335 22.14 8.41 16.87
N ILE A 336 21.07 7.70 16.49
CA ILE A 336 20.39 6.74 17.36
C ILE A 336 20.96 5.33 17.18
N ASN A 337 20.77 4.47 18.19
CA ASN A 337 21.22 3.10 18.12
C ASN A 337 20.49 2.28 17.03
N TYR A 338 21.10 1.15 16.65
CA TYR A 338 20.60 0.28 15.58
C TYR A 338 19.16 -0.20 15.83
N GLU A 339 18.86 -0.61 17.06
CA GLU A 339 17.54 -1.13 17.43
C GLU A 339 16.44 -0.07 17.28
N ALA A 340 16.61 1.11 17.87
CA ALA A 340 15.65 2.21 17.77
C ALA A 340 15.44 2.65 16.32
N LYS A 341 16.51 2.66 15.51
CA LYS A 341 16.43 2.96 14.08
C LYS A 341 15.62 1.91 13.32
N TRP A 342 15.88 0.63 13.60
CA TRP A 342 15.14 -0.48 13.00
C TRP A 342 13.66 -0.45 13.40
N GLN A 343 13.35 -0.25 14.69
CA GLN A 343 11.99 -0.12 15.22
C GLN A 343 11.25 1.05 14.56
N ALA A 344 11.89 2.22 14.47
CA ALA A 344 11.33 3.39 13.79
C ALA A 344 11.05 3.12 12.30
N LYS A 345 11.98 2.44 11.62
CA LYS A 345 11.82 2.04 10.21
C LYS A 345 10.66 1.07 10.04
N ALA A 346 10.55 0.05 10.88
CA ALA A 346 9.46 -0.93 10.86
C ALA A 346 8.10 -0.26 11.12
N THR A 347 7.99 0.55 12.17
CA THR A 347 6.76 1.31 12.47
C THR A 347 6.37 2.25 11.32
N SER A 348 7.33 2.98 10.76
CA SER A 348 7.09 3.88 9.62
C SER A 348 6.58 3.13 8.37
N LYS A 349 7.11 1.92 8.09
CA LYS A 349 6.61 1.05 7.01
C LYS A 349 5.17 0.61 7.28
N LEU A 350 4.85 0.16 8.50
CA LEU A 350 3.50 -0.27 8.85
C LEU A 350 2.48 0.86 8.72
N LEU A 351 2.80 2.04 9.24
CA LEU A 351 1.97 3.23 9.08
C LEU A 351 1.79 3.55 7.58
N LYS A 352 2.85 3.44 6.76
CA LYS A 352 2.73 3.62 5.29
C LYS A 352 1.70 2.67 4.69
N VAL A 353 1.71 1.39 5.07
CA VAL A 353 0.77 0.37 4.55
C VAL A 353 -0.69 0.72 4.90
N ILE A 354 -0.94 1.14 6.14
CA ILE A 354 -2.27 1.58 6.59
C ILE A 354 -2.71 2.82 5.79
N LEU A 355 -1.84 3.82 5.70
CA LEU A 355 -2.13 5.11 5.08
C LEU A 355 -2.36 5.01 3.56
N VAL A 356 -1.56 4.23 2.83
CA VAL A 356 -1.76 3.99 1.39
C VAL A 356 -3.13 3.36 1.10
N SER A 357 -3.64 2.56 2.04
CA SER A 357 -4.93 1.88 1.89
C SER A 357 -6.13 2.75 2.31
N SER A 358 -5.91 3.88 2.99
CA SER A 358 -6.98 4.76 3.51
C SER A 358 -7.96 5.23 2.43
N TYR A 359 -7.45 5.67 1.28
CA TYR A 359 -8.28 5.96 0.12
C TYR A 359 -8.97 4.69 -0.42
N GLY A 360 -8.19 3.63 -0.69
CA GLY A 360 -8.70 2.45 -1.39
C GLY A 360 -9.86 1.73 -0.69
N VAL A 361 -9.90 1.76 0.65
CA VAL A 361 -10.99 1.15 1.41
C VAL A 361 -12.33 1.88 1.23
N THR A 362 -12.31 3.18 1.01
CA THR A 362 -13.52 4.00 0.83
C THR A 362 -14.26 3.73 -0.48
N ILE A 363 -13.63 3.05 -1.44
CA ILE A 363 -14.23 2.77 -2.75
C ILE A 363 -15.27 1.65 -2.66
N ARG A 364 -14.88 0.49 -2.11
CA ARG A 364 -15.64 -0.76 -2.30
C ARG A 364 -15.69 -1.71 -1.10
N ILE A 365 -14.95 -1.41 -0.02
CA ILE A 365 -14.87 -2.31 1.12
C ILE A 365 -16.15 -2.20 1.96
N ARG A 366 -16.86 -3.31 2.16
CA ARG A 366 -18.06 -3.36 3.00
C ARG A 366 -17.75 -2.83 4.41
N GLY A 367 -18.54 -1.88 4.89
CA GLY A 367 -18.38 -1.26 6.21
C GLY A 367 -17.32 -0.15 6.25
N LEU A 368 -16.73 0.20 5.12
CA LEU A 368 -15.84 1.37 4.94
C LEU A 368 -16.14 2.13 3.65
N SER A 369 -16.95 1.59 2.75
CA SER A 369 -17.19 2.24 1.46
C SER A 369 -18.13 3.43 1.56
N ARG A 370 -17.75 4.52 0.89
CA ARG A 370 -18.51 5.73 0.66
C ARG A 370 -18.00 6.37 -0.65
N PRO A 371 -18.61 6.05 -1.82
CA PRO A 371 -18.13 6.51 -3.11
C PRO A 371 -17.91 8.02 -3.24
N SER A 372 -18.79 8.88 -2.68
CA SER A 372 -18.60 10.34 -2.67
C SER A 372 -17.36 10.79 -1.90
N LEU A 373 -17.04 10.14 -0.77
CA LEU A 373 -15.80 10.39 -0.04
C LEU A 373 -14.58 10.02 -0.88
N ALA A 374 -14.59 8.84 -1.49
CA ALA A 374 -13.51 8.37 -2.35
C ALA A 374 -13.30 9.28 -3.58
N GLU A 375 -14.39 9.72 -4.21
CA GLU A 375 -14.38 10.66 -5.34
C GLU A 375 -13.81 12.02 -4.91
N SER A 376 -14.21 12.52 -3.74
CA SER A 376 -13.72 13.80 -3.20
C SER A 376 -12.22 13.78 -2.91
N ILE A 377 -11.70 12.69 -2.33
CA ILE A 377 -10.25 12.51 -2.12
C ILE A 377 -9.49 12.61 -3.44
N THR A 378 -9.95 11.90 -4.48
CA THR A 378 -9.29 11.95 -5.79
C THR A 378 -9.42 13.32 -6.45
N ALA A 379 -10.55 14.02 -6.31
CA ALA A 379 -10.77 15.33 -6.87
C ALA A 379 -9.82 16.38 -6.28
N TYR A 380 -9.65 16.39 -4.96
CA TYR A 380 -8.65 17.22 -4.32
C TYR A 380 -7.22 16.86 -4.75
N GLY A 381 -6.92 15.58 -4.96
CA GLY A 381 -5.61 15.15 -5.50
C GLY A 381 -5.34 15.70 -6.89
N ARG A 382 -6.33 15.59 -7.80
CA ARG A 382 -6.24 16.18 -9.14
C ARG A 382 -6.09 17.70 -9.08
N TYR A 383 -6.86 18.37 -8.21
CA TYR A 383 -6.80 19.81 -8.03
C TYR A 383 -5.43 20.28 -7.52
N CYS A 384 -4.89 19.65 -6.48
CA CYS A 384 -3.61 20.04 -5.89
C CYS A 384 -2.45 19.82 -6.87
N LEU A 385 -2.40 18.66 -7.55
CA LEU A 385 -1.37 18.40 -8.55
C LEU A 385 -1.49 19.36 -9.73
N GLN A 386 -2.70 19.61 -10.23
CA GLN A 386 -2.91 20.52 -11.36
C GLN A 386 -2.49 21.95 -11.03
N THR A 387 -2.92 22.46 -9.88
CA THR A 387 -2.58 23.81 -9.46
C THR A 387 -1.08 23.94 -9.20
N THR A 388 -0.45 22.93 -8.59
CA THR A 388 1.01 22.91 -8.37
C THR A 388 1.78 22.91 -9.68
N TYR A 389 1.35 22.11 -10.67
CA TYR A 389 1.95 22.11 -12.01
C TYR A 389 1.85 23.50 -12.66
N ASN A 390 0.70 24.16 -12.55
CA ASN A 390 0.48 25.49 -13.13
C ASN A 390 1.34 26.56 -12.46
N ILE A 391 1.40 26.59 -11.12
CA ILE A 391 2.25 27.50 -10.34
C ILE A 391 3.73 27.31 -10.73
N ALA A 392 4.19 26.06 -10.83
CA ALA A 392 5.56 25.75 -11.24
C ALA A 392 5.84 26.26 -12.66
N LYS A 393 4.89 26.07 -13.59
CA LYS A 393 5.01 26.56 -14.97
C LYS A 393 5.09 28.09 -15.03
N GLU A 394 4.19 28.79 -14.34
CA GLU A 394 4.13 30.26 -14.29
C GLU A 394 5.39 30.89 -13.69
N ARG A 395 6.03 30.20 -12.74
CA ARG A 395 7.28 30.64 -12.11
C ARG A 395 8.55 30.15 -12.83
N GLY A 396 8.42 29.55 -14.01
CA GLY A 396 9.55 29.14 -14.84
C GLY A 396 10.34 27.93 -14.32
N LEU A 397 9.71 27.02 -13.58
CA LEU A 397 10.34 25.77 -13.09
C LEU A 397 10.34 24.64 -14.13
N HIS A 398 9.79 24.91 -15.33
CA HIS A 398 9.75 23.98 -16.46
C HIS A 398 9.28 22.56 -16.08
N PRO A 399 8.02 22.39 -15.64
CA PRO A 399 7.50 21.06 -15.37
C PRO A 399 7.42 20.24 -16.67
N ILE A 400 7.97 19.04 -16.64
CA ILE A 400 8.11 18.13 -17.81
C ILE A 400 7.24 16.89 -17.71
N TYR A 401 6.87 16.48 -16.50
CA TYR A 401 5.98 15.34 -16.26
C TYR A 401 5.32 15.47 -14.88
N GLY A 402 4.20 14.80 -14.65
CA GLY A 402 3.60 14.66 -13.34
C GLY A 402 2.74 13.40 -13.27
N ASP A 403 2.88 12.64 -12.19
CA ASP A 403 2.16 11.38 -11.99
C ASP A 403 1.57 11.30 -10.60
N THR A 404 0.24 11.45 -10.49
CA THR A 404 -0.56 11.25 -9.27
C THR A 404 -0.18 12.17 -8.10
N ASP A 405 0.98 11.96 -7.51
CA ASP A 405 1.58 12.61 -6.35
C ASP A 405 2.96 13.22 -6.64
N SER A 406 3.50 13.05 -7.85
CA SER A 406 4.84 13.55 -8.20
C SER A 406 4.84 14.56 -9.35
N LEU A 407 5.82 15.47 -9.34
CA LEU A 407 6.09 16.50 -10.34
C LEU A 407 7.57 16.49 -10.72
N PHE A 408 7.85 16.41 -12.02
CA PHE A 408 9.21 16.40 -12.57
C PHE A 408 9.53 17.77 -13.14
N LEU A 409 10.62 18.36 -12.69
CA LEU A 409 11.08 19.69 -13.06
C LEU A 409 12.40 19.59 -13.83
N ASP A 410 12.49 20.31 -14.94
CA ASP A 410 13.70 20.39 -15.76
C ASP A 410 14.64 21.49 -15.28
N ASN A 411 15.80 21.07 -14.77
CA ASN A 411 16.89 21.93 -14.32
C ASN A 411 16.45 23.13 -13.43
N PRO A 412 15.62 22.94 -12.38
CA PRO A 412 15.25 24.05 -11.51
C PRO A 412 16.42 24.46 -10.61
N SER A 413 16.44 25.73 -10.20
CA SER A 413 17.33 26.21 -9.13
C SER A 413 16.86 25.72 -7.75
N SER A 414 17.78 25.67 -6.78
CA SER A 414 17.45 25.29 -5.39
C SER A 414 16.40 26.24 -4.80
N ASP A 415 16.52 27.55 -5.06
CA ASP A 415 15.60 28.55 -4.52
C ASP A 415 14.19 28.39 -5.09
N GLN A 416 14.06 28.07 -6.39
CA GLN A 416 12.78 27.75 -7.00
C GLN A 416 12.14 26.50 -6.37
N VAL A 417 12.91 25.46 -6.10
CA VAL A 417 12.41 24.24 -5.45
C VAL A 417 11.91 24.54 -4.04
N GLN A 418 12.70 25.24 -3.22
CA GLN A 418 12.30 25.61 -1.86
C GLN A 418 11.08 26.53 -1.87
N TRP A 419 11.01 27.49 -2.80
CA TRP A 419 9.85 28.34 -2.98
C TRP A 419 8.59 27.54 -3.31
N LEU A 420 8.67 26.56 -4.21
CA LEU A 420 7.51 25.74 -4.57
C LEU A 420 7.05 24.86 -3.40
N ILE A 421 7.99 24.26 -2.67
CA ILE A 421 7.70 23.48 -1.45
C ILE A 421 6.95 24.33 -0.44
N LYS A 422 7.45 25.54 -0.15
CA LYS A 422 6.80 26.47 0.78
C LYS A 422 5.43 26.90 0.28
N THR A 423 5.32 27.26 -1.01
CA THR A 423 4.06 27.70 -1.62
C THR A 423 2.99 26.61 -1.54
N VAL A 424 3.36 25.35 -1.77
CA VAL A 424 2.46 24.21 -1.63
C VAL A 424 2.03 23.99 -0.18
N LYS A 425 2.96 24.12 0.77
CA LYS A 425 2.65 24.02 2.20
C LYS A 425 1.66 25.09 2.62
N ASP A 426 1.94 26.36 2.31
CA ASP A 426 1.11 27.50 2.70
C ASP A 426 -0.27 27.45 2.05
N ARG A 427 -0.36 27.04 0.77
CA ARG A 427 -1.60 27.05 0.00
C ARG A 427 -2.50 25.84 0.26
N PHE A 428 -1.94 24.65 0.43
CA PHE A 428 -2.70 23.40 0.48
C PHE A 428 -2.59 22.67 1.83
N GLN A 429 -1.72 23.13 2.73
CA GLN A 429 -1.37 22.41 3.96
C GLN A 429 -0.83 21.00 3.71
N LEU A 430 -0.17 20.80 2.56
CA LEU A 430 0.45 19.53 2.15
C LEU A 430 1.98 19.65 2.19
N ASP A 431 2.65 18.55 2.53
CA ASP A 431 4.11 18.48 2.51
C ASP A 431 4.59 17.99 1.13
N LEU A 432 5.31 18.87 0.42
CA LEU A 432 6.03 18.53 -0.80
C LEU A 432 7.50 18.33 -0.45
N ALA A 433 8.11 17.24 -0.92
CA ALA A 433 9.52 16.94 -0.67
C ALA A 433 10.25 16.57 -1.95
N VAL A 434 11.57 16.78 -1.96
CA VAL A 434 12.43 16.22 -3.01
C VAL A 434 12.51 14.72 -2.79
N ASP A 435 11.97 13.95 -3.74
CA ASP A 435 12.03 12.49 -3.72
C ASP A 435 13.28 12.00 -4.46
N GLU A 436 13.49 12.50 -5.68
CA GLU A 436 14.59 12.05 -6.55
C GLU A 436 15.31 13.21 -7.24
N GLN A 437 16.61 13.02 -7.48
CA GLN A 437 17.46 13.94 -8.23
C GLN A 437 18.26 13.17 -9.27
N TYR A 438 17.96 13.40 -10.54
CA TYR A 438 18.59 12.72 -11.67
C TYR A 438 19.66 13.60 -12.34
N SER A 439 20.85 13.05 -12.57
CA SER A 439 21.86 13.65 -13.44
C SER A 439 21.37 13.68 -14.88
N VAL A 440 20.79 12.58 -15.34
CA VAL A 440 20.11 12.44 -16.62
C VAL A 440 18.79 11.69 -16.43
N CYS A 441 17.71 12.21 -17.02
CA CYS A 441 16.39 11.61 -17.03
C CYS A 441 15.88 11.52 -18.47
N MET A 442 15.44 10.33 -18.87
CA MET A 442 14.84 10.03 -20.16
C MET A 442 13.35 9.78 -19.96
N LEU A 443 12.53 10.66 -20.54
CA LEU A 443 11.07 10.59 -20.48
C LEU A 443 10.51 10.18 -21.85
N PRO A 444 10.04 8.93 -22.04
CA PRO A 444 9.29 8.55 -23.23
C PRO A 444 7.89 9.17 -23.24
N LYS A 445 7.17 9.07 -24.36
CA LYS A 445 5.74 9.46 -24.46
C LYS A 445 4.82 8.63 -23.57
N ALA A 446 5.24 7.43 -23.18
CA ALA A 446 4.45 6.52 -22.36
C ALA A 446 4.35 7.03 -20.92
N MET A 447 3.14 7.12 -20.39
CA MET A 447 2.92 7.48 -18.98
C MET A 447 3.49 6.41 -18.05
N LYS A 448 3.94 6.83 -16.86
CA LYS A 448 4.51 5.99 -15.80
C LYS A 448 5.79 5.25 -16.19
N ALA A 449 6.36 5.60 -17.35
CA ALA A 449 7.58 5.02 -17.87
C ALA A 449 8.69 6.08 -17.90
N TYR A 450 9.83 5.80 -17.28
CA TYR A 450 11.03 6.66 -17.36
C TYR A 450 12.30 5.90 -16.96
N PHE A 451 13.44 6.46 -17.37
CA PHE A 451 14.77 6.01 -16.99
C PHE A 451 15.57 7.20 -16.45
N GLY A 452 16.07 7.10 -15.23
CA GLY A 452 16.89 8.13 -14.60
C GLY A 452 18.18 7.56 -14.05
N ILE A 453 19.25 8.35 -14.06
CA ILE A 453 20.46 8.08 -13.28
C ILE A 453 20.49 9.09 -12.15
N ARG A 454 20.51 8.60 -10.90
CA ARG A 454 20.57 9.43 -9.70
C ARG A 454 21.96 10.06 -9.56
N ARG A 455 22.07 11.11 -8.75
CA ARG A 455 23.36 11.79 -8.50
C ARG A 455 24.44 10.89 -7.88
N ASP A 456 24.05 9.83 -7.18
CA ASP A 456 24.96 8.82 -6.62
C ASP A 456 25.38 7.73 -7.62
N GLY A 457 24.92 7.84 -8.88
CA GLY A 457 25.22 6.90 -9.96
C GLY A 457 24.27 5.70 -10.04
N THR A 458 23.30 5.57 -9.13
CA THR A 458 22.34 4.48 -9.18
C THR A 458 21.28 4.73 -10.27
N SER A 459 20.89 3.67 -10.99
CA SER A 459 19.85 3.76 -12.02
C SER A 459 18.45 3.56 -11.43
N ASP A 460 17.49 4.38 -11.85
CA ASP A 460 16.07 4.21 -11.59
C ASP A 460 15.32 3.94 -12.89
N ILE A 461 14.59 2.83 -12.95
CA ILE A 461 13.84 2.38 -14.13
C ILE A 461 12.41 2.08 -13.71
N LYS A 462 11.45 2.85 -14.21
CA LYS A 462 10.03 2.73 -13.86
C LYS A 462 9.19 2.55 -15.11
N GLY A 463 8.22 1.64 -15.09
CA GLY A 463 7.24 1.38 -16.17
C GLY A 463 7.82 0.96 -17.52
N VAL A 464 9.13 1.01 -17.68
CA VAL A 464 9.87 0.44 -18.79
C VAL A 464 10.19 -1.00 -18.41
N THR A 465 9.71 -1.96 -19.21
CA THR A 465 10.05 -3.38 -19.03
C THR A 465 11.49 -3.62 -19.49
N ALA A 466 12.46 -2.99 -18.83
CA ALA A 466 13.86 -2.94 -19.26
C ALA A 466 14.37 -4.32 -19.68
N ILE A 467 14.06 -5.36 -18.88
CA ILE A 467 14.37 -6.76 -19.18
C ILE A 467 13.37 -7.66 -18.45
N LYS A 468 12.76 -8.64 -19.14
CA LYS A 468 12.00 -9.69 -18.43
C LYS A 468 12.98 -10.54 -17.63
N SER A 469 12.65 -10.91 -16.39
CA SER A 469 13.53 -11.72 -15.52
C SER A 469 14.00 -13.03 -16.17
N ASN A 470 13.21 -13.56 -17.10
CA ASN A 470 13.51 -14.76 -17.87
C ASN A 470 14.37 -14.55 -19.12
N SER A 471 14.81 -13.32 -19.41
CA SER A 471 15.68 -13.05 -20.56
C SER A 471 17.06 -13.67 -20.33
N PRO A 472 17.77 -14.11 -21.38
CA PRO A 472 19.06 -14.75 -21.24
C PRO A 472 20.12 -13.82 -20.63
N PRO A 473 21.13 -14.36 -19.91
CA PRO A 473 22.24 -13.57 -19.38
C PRO A 473 22.91 -12.68 -20.42
N PHE A 474 23.00 -13.11 -21.68
CA PHE A 474 23.48 -12.29 -22.80
C PHE A 474 22.73 -10.95 -22.92
N ILE A 475 21.40 -10.97 -22.94
CA ILE A 475 20.60 -9.73 -23.04
C ILE A 475 20.69 -8.93 -21.74
N GLN A 476 20.67 -9.62 -20.59
CA GLN A 476 20.75 -8.99 -19.28
C GLN A 476 22.06 -8.19 -19.10
N ASN A 477 23.19 -8.81 -19.44
CA ASN A 477 24.50 -8.23 -19.27
C ASN A 477 24.72 -7.05 -20.21
N ILE A 478 24.36 -7.18 -21.49
CA ILE A 478 24.49 -6.06 -22.44
C ILE A 478 23.63 -4.86 -22.03
N PHE A 479 22.41 -5.08 -21.56
CA PHE A 479 21.59 -4.00 -21.05
C PHE A 479 22.23 -3.34 -19.82
N LYS A 480 22.71 -4.14 -18.86
CA LYS A 480 23.42 -3.63 -17.66
C LYS A 480 24.66 -2.82 -18.08
N ASP A 481 25.44 -3.30 -19.02
CA ASP A 481 26.61 -2.57 -19.55
C ASP A 481 26.20 -1.24 -20.18
N CYS A 482 25.08 -1.20 -20.90
CA CYS A 482 24.55 0.04 -21.46
C CYS A 482 24.08 1.01 -20.36
N VAL A 483 23.41 0.53 -19.32
CA VAL A 483 23.03 1.34 -18.14
C VAL A 483 24.28 1.86 -17.42
N ASN A 484 25.30 1.02 -17.23
CA ASN A 484 26.55 1.39 -16.58
C ASN A 484 27.27 2.52 -17.30
N VAL A 485 27.21 2.56 -18.64
CA VAL A 485 27.76 3.68 -19.43
C VAL A 485 27.06 5.01 -19.13
N MET A 486 25.79 4.98 -18.70
CA MET A 486 25.02 6.19 -18.39
C MET A 486 25.31 6.77 -17.01
N ILE A 487 25.96 6.02 -16.10
CA ILE A 487 26.23 6.43 -14.72
C ILE A 487 26.98 7.77 -14.65
N ASP A 488 27.97 7.97 -15.53
CA ASP A 488 28.81 9.17 -15.55
C ASP A 488 28.23 10.32 -16.40
N VAL A 489 27.03 10.16 -16.96
CA VAL A 489 26.44 11.14 -17.87
C VAL A 489 25.82 12.29 -17.09
N LYS A 490 26.41 13.49 -17.23
CA LYS A 490 25.97 14.71 -16.51
C LYS A 490 25.56 15.86 -17.42
N ASN A 491 25.88 15.78 -18.71
CA ASN A 491 25.61 16.82 -19.71
C ASN A 491 25.58 16.22 -21.12
N TRP A 492 25.25 17.03 -22.12
CA TRP A 492 25.17 16.62 -23.53
C TRP A 492 26.48 16.06 -24.10
N LYS A 493 27.64 16.58 -23.70
CA LYS A 493 28.95 16.09 -24.18
C LYS A 493 29.20 14.66 -23.71
N ASP A 494 28.89 14.38 -22.45
CA ASP A 494 29.02 13.03 -21.88
C ASP A 494 27.96 12.09 -22.45
N PHE A 495 26.74 12.59 -22.69
CA PHE A 495 25.66 11.85 -23.34
C PHE A 495 26.04 11.37 -24.74
N GLU A 496 26.63 12.23 -25.57
CA GLU A 496 27.08 11.85 -26.91
C GLU A 496 28.24 10.84 -26.88
N LYS A 497 29.15 10.94 -25.90
CA LYS A 497 30.18 9.92 -25.68
C LYS A 497 29.56 8.59 -25.25
N ALA A 498 28.60 8.62 -24.34
CA ALA A 498 27.86 7.44 -23.86
C ALA A 498 27.13 6.75 -25.02
N LYS A 499 26.47 7.52 -25.88
CA LYS A 499 25.82 7.03 -27.10
C LYS A 499 26.79 6.21 -27.97
N ARG A 500 27.99 6.74 -28.24
CA ARG A 500 29.02 6.03 -29.03
C ARG A 500 29.54 4.77 -28.32
N ARG A 501 29.72 4.81 -27.00
CA ARG A 501 30.15 3.64 -26.20
C ARG A 501 29.09 2.54 -26.23
N ILE A 502 27.82 2.89 -26.03
CA ILE A 502 26.68 1.97 -26.12
C ILE A 502 26.61 1.35 -27.52
N GLN A 503 26.74 2.14 -28.58
CA GLN A 503 26.79 1.61 -29.95
C GLN A 503 27.91 0.58 -30.15
N LYS A 504 29.11 0.84 -29.61
CA LYS A 504 30.23 -0.11 -29.67
C LYS A 504 29.94 -1.40 -28.90
N ILE A 505 29.37 -1.31 -27.70
CA ILE A 505 28.98 -2.47 -26.88
C ILE A 505 27.98 -3.33 -27.64
N VAL A 506 26.93 -2.71 -28.19
CA VAL A 506 25.88 -3.42 -28.93
C VAL A 506 26.43 -4.02 -30.22
N TYR A 507 27.25 -3.29 -30.97
CA TYR A 507 27.88 -3.82 -32.18
C TYR A 507 28.74 -5.05 -31.88
N LYS A 508 29.61 -4.96 -30.85
CA LYS A 508 30.42 -6.09 -30.40
C LYS A 508 29.54 -7.28 -30.02
N ALA A 509 28.50 -7.07 -29.22
CA ALA A 509 27.58 -8.14 -28.82
C ALA A 509 26.88 -8.82 -30.01
N LEU A 510 26.50 -8.03 -31.02
CA LEU A 510 25.90 -8.56 -32.25
C LEU A 510 26.91 -9.36 -33.09
N THR A 511 28.17 -8.91 -33.15
CA THR A 511 29.27 -9.63 -33.81
C THR A 511 29.57 -10.94 -33.08
N ASP A 512 29.73 -10.91 -31.75
CA ASP A 512 30.01 -12.09 -30.93
C ASP A 512 28.87 -13.13 -31.04
N LEU A 513 27.62 -12.66 -31.11
CA LEU A 513 26.47 -13.52 -31.38
C LEU A 513 26.51 -14.16 -32.77
N GLN A 514 26.96 -13.42 -33.79
CA GLN A 514 27.07 -13.93 -35.17
C GLN A 514 28.22 -14.92 -35.36
N THR A 515 29.36 -14.68 -34.70
CA THR A 515 30.55 -15.55 -34.77
C THR A 515 30.41 -16.78 -33.88
N GLY A 516 29.37 -16.84 -33.02
CA GLY A 516 29.15 -17.94 -32.09
C GLY A 516 30.06 -17.90 -30.87
N ALA A 517 30.65 -16.73 -30.56
CA ALA A 517 31.51 -16.52 -29.40
C ALA A 517 30.75 -16.49 -28.06
N ILE A 518 29.41 -16.38 -28.10
CA ILE A 518 28.57 -16.37 -26.90
C ILE A 518 28.29 -17.81 -26.44
N SER A 519 28.50 -18.06 -25.15
CA SER A 519 28.27 -19.37 -24.56
C SER A 519 26.79 -19.76 -24.62
N LYS A 520 26.53 -21.05 -24.73
CA LYS A 520 25.19 -21.63 -24.66
C LYS A 520 24.44 -21.27 -23.38
N LYS A 521 25.16 -21.19 -22.25
CA LYS A 521 24.62 -20.77 -20.96
C LYS A 521 24.10 -19.34 -21.02
N ASP A 522 24.81 -18.44 -21.67
CA ASP A 522 24.40 -17.03 -21.77
C ASP A 522 23.23 -16.80 -22.73
N LEU A 523 22.94 -17.75 -23.61
CA LEU A 523 21.78 -17.75 -24.51
C LEU A 523 20.55 -18.45 -23.92
N THR A 524 20.66 -19.01 -22.71
CA THR A 524 19.58 -19.79 -22.09
C THR A 524 18.48 -18.90 -21.49
N TYR A 525 17.23 -19.17 -21.85
CA TYR A 525 16.05 -18.65 -21.17
C TYR A 525 15.68 -19.57 -19.99
N THR A 526 15.36 -18.98 -18.85
CA THR A 526 14.96 -19.69 -17.62
C THR A 526 13.55 -19.27 -17.23
N VAL A 527 12.59 -20.20 -17.29
CA VAL A 527 11.16 -19.91 -17.14
C VAL A 527 10.49 -20.95 -16.24
N GLY A 528 9.64 -20.51 -15.33
CA GLY A 528 8.80 -21.39 -14.50
C GLY A 528 7.61 -21.97 -15.27
N ILE A 529 7.25 -23.20 -14.94
CA ILE A 529 6.07 -23.91 -15.43
C ILE A 529 4.90 -23.63 -14.49
N HIS A 530 3.84 -23.02 -14.99
CA HIS A 530 2.72 -22.54 -14.16
C HIS A 530 1.50 -23.48 -14.15
N GLU A 531 1.37 -24.31 -15.18
CA GLU A 531 0.32 -25.31 -15.37
C GLU A 531 0.97 -26.68 -15.61
N ASP A 532 0.22 -27.79 -15.47
CA ASP A 532 0.78 -29.11 -15.72
C ASP A 532 1.13 -29.26 -17.23
N PRO A 533 2.38 -29.59 -17.59
CA PRO A 533 2.75 -29.80 -18.98
C PRO A 533 1.88 -30.83 -19.71
N LYS A 534 1.35 -31.84 -19.00
CA LYS A 534 0.47 -32.89 -19.57
C LYS A 534 -0.88 -32.32 -20.03
N GLU A 535 -1.44 -31.39 -19.28
CA GLU A 535 -2.71 -30.72 -19.62
C GLU A 535 -2.58 -29.85 -20.87
N LYS A 536 -1.38 -29.29 -21.10
CA LYS A 536 -1.08 -28.47 -22.29
C LYS A 536 -0.83 -29.28 -23.55
N MET A 537 -0.57 -30.59 -23.47
CA MET A 537 -0.13 -31.39 -24.63
C MET A 537 -1.17 -31.50 -25.75
N SER A 538 -2.45 -31.27 -25.47
CA SER A 538 -3.53 -31.25 -26.46
C SER A 538 -3.58 -29.97 -27.30
N GLU A 539 -2.90 -28.89 -26.89
CA GLU A 539 -2.92 -27.61 -27.61
C GLU A 539 -2.16 -27.71 -28.95
N ILE A 540 -2.75 -27.13 -30.01
CA ILE A 540 -2.18 -27.12 -31.37
C ILE A 540 -0.86 -26.33 -31.40
N ALA A 541 -0.80 -25.21 -30.66
CA ALA A 541 0.38 -24.35 -30.55
C ALA A 541 0.83 -24.22 -29.09
N LEU A 542 1.92 -24.92 -28.74
CA LEU A 542 2.48 -24.88 -27.40
C LEU A 542 3.31 -23.62 -27.17
N HIS A 543 3.13 -22.97 -26.02
CA HIS A 543 4.03 -21.89 -25.60
C HIS A 543 5.44 -22.44 -25.29
N GLN A 544 6.48 -21.65 -25.52
CA GLN A 544 7.90 -22.05 -25.50
C GLN A 544 8.37 -22.89 -24.28
N PRO A 545 8.11 -22.52 -23.02
CA PRO A 545 8.43 -23.36 -21.86
C PRO A 545 7.79 -24.75 -21.92
N TYR A 546 6.58 -24.89 -22.46
CA TYR A 546 5.91 -26.18 -22.60
C TYR A 546 6.45 -27.00 -23.80
N GLN A 547 6.92 -26.34 -24.87
CA GLN A 547 7.71 -27.02 -25.91
C GLN A 547 9.00 -27.63 -25.34
N CYS A 548 9.68 -26.92 -24.41
CA CYS A 548 10.83 -27.44 -23.70
C CYS A 548 10.44 -28.60 -22.77
N ALA A 549 9.40 -28.43 -21.94
CA ALA A 549 8.93 -29.45 -21.01
C ALA A 549 8.59 -30.76 -21.73
N LEU A 550 7.89 -30.71 -22.87
CA LEU A 550 7.56 -31.90 -23.66
C LEU A 550 8.80 -32.65 -24.12
N GLN A 551 9.80 -31.93 -24.65
CA GLN A 551 11.06 -32.54 -25.09
C GLN A 551 11.84 -33.19 -23.93
N LEU A 552 11.76 -32.63 -22.72
CA LEU A 552 12.37 -33.22 -21.53
C LEU A 552 11.63 -34.49 -21.09
N ILE A 553 10.29 -34.45 -21.08
CA ILE A 553 9.42 -35.59 -20.77
C ILE A 553 9.67 -36.76 -21.70
N ASP A 554 9.80 -36.49 -22.99
CA ASP A 554 10.08 -37.51 -24.02
C ASP A 554 11.45 -38.18 -23.85
N THR A 555 12.40 -37.51 -23.18
CA THR A 555 13.70 -38.09 -22.79
C THR A 555 13.69 -38.78 -21.43
N GLY A 556 12.50 -38.98 -20.85
CA GLY A 556 12.32 -39.66 -19.57
C GLY A 556 12.47 -38.76 -18.33
N LYS A 557 12.62 -37.44 -18.49
CA LYS A 557 12.68 -36.52 -17.35
C LYS A 557 11.29 -36.12 -16.86
N THR A 558 11.12 -36.01 -15.55
CA THR A 558 9.88 -35.51 -14.97
C THR A 558 9.89 -33.98 -14.92
N VAL A 559 8.81 -33.36 -15.43
CA VAL A 559 8.58 -31.90 -15.34
C VAL A 559 7.14 -31.69 -14.86
N LYS A 560 6.97 -30.89 -13.81
CA LYS A 560 5.69 -30.65 -13.13
C LYS A 560 5.44 -29.14 -12.95
N ARG A 561 4.21 -28.81 -12.55
CA ARG A 561 3.85 -27.45 -12.15
C ARG A 561 4.75 -26.96 -11.02
N GLY A 562 5.31 -25.76 -11.17
CA GLY A 562 6.25 -25.15 -10.26
C GLY A 562 7.72 -25.32 -10.67
N ASP A 563 8.03 -26.27 -11.55
CA ASP A 563 9.40 -26.51 -12.01
C ASP A 563 9.90 -25.38 -12.92
N VAL A 564 11.22 -25.26 -13.02
CA VAL A 564 11.88 -24.29 -13.90
C VAL A 564 12.53 -25.03 -15.07
N VAL A 565 12.21 -24.59 -16.28
CA VAL A 565 12.80 -25.13 -17.51
C VAL A 565 13.81 -24.15 -18.11
N ASN A 566 14.86 -24.72 -18.71
CA ASN A 566 15.96 -24.00 -19.33
C ASN A 566 16.03 -24.33 -20.82
N PHE A 567 15.79 -23.35 -21.69
CA PHE A 567 15.77 -23.58 -23.14
C PHE A 567 16.46 -22.48 -23.93
N VAL A 568 16.87 -22.83 -25.15
CA VAL A 568 17.42 -21.91 -26.14
C VAL A 568 16.47 -21.78 -27.31
N LYS A 569 16.30 -20.56 -27.84
CA LYS A 569 15.54 -20.33 -29.07
C LYS A 569 16.33 -20.80 -30.29
N VAL A 570 15.73 -21.71 -31.06
CA VAL A 570 16.31 -22.32 -32.26
C VAL A 570 15.48 -21.97 -33.50
N LYS A 571 16.02 -22.24 -34.68
CA LYS A 571 15.27 -22.16 -35.94
C LYS A 571 14.09 -23.15 -35.87
N PRO A 572 12.92 -22.79 -36.44
CA PRO A 572 11.75 -23.67 -36.42
C PRO A 572 12.09 -25.06 -36.95
N PHE A 573 11.62 -26.10 -36.25
CA PHE A 573 11.79 -27.49 -36.65
C PHE A 573 10.56 -28.32 -36.31
N THR A 574 10.37 -29.44 -37.00
CA THR A 574 9.23 -30.33 -36.77
C THR A 574 9.53 -31.27 -35.60
N TYR A 575 8.62 -31.33 -34.63
CA TYR A 575 8.64 -32.26 -33.50
C TYR A 575 7.23 -32.76 -33.22
N ARG A 576 7.02 -34.09 -33.24
CA ARG A 576 5.68 -34.72 -33.13
C ARG A 576 4.62 -34.08 -34.04
N ASN A 577 4.94 -33.89 -35.33
CA ASN A 577 4.08 -33.22 -36.32
C ASN A 577 3.68 -31.77 -35.99
N ARG A 578 4.39 -31.09 -35.07
CA ARG A 578 4.18 -29.68 -34.71
C ARG A 578 5.45 -28.87 -34.95
N THR A 579 5.32 -27.56 -35.09
CA THR A 579 6.47 -26.65 -35.27
C THR A 579 6.97 -26.16 -33.92
N PHE A 580 8.22 -26.51 -33.57
CA PHE A 580 8.89 -26.12 -32.33
C PHE A 580 9.93 -25.04 -32.63
N THR A 581 10.12 -24.11 -31.69
CA THR A 581 11.04 -22.96 -31.83
C THR A 581 12.08 -22.89 -30.73
N VAL A 582 12.09 -23.88 -29.83
CA VAL A 582 13.03 -23.96 -28.72
C VAL A 582 13.48 -25.41 -28.51
N LYS A 583 14.68 -25.57 -27.97
CA LYS A 583 15.19 -26.85 -27.48
C LYS A 583 15.60 -26.71 -26.02
N PRO A 584 15.44 -27.75 -25.19
CA PRO A 584 16.08 -27.80 -23.89
C PRO A 584 17.55 -27.49 -24.05
N THR A 585 18.08 -26.70 -23.13
CA THR A 585 19.46 -26.22 -23.22
C THR A 585 20.38 -27.41 -23.37
N GLU A 586 20.32 -28.40 -22.48
CA GLU A 586 21.13 -29.62 -22.55
C GLU A 586 21.07 -30.37 -23.89
N GLN A 587 19.98 -30.28 -24.65
CA GLN A 587 19.79 -30.97 -25.92
C GLN A 587 20.30 -30.19 -27.16
N LEU A 588 20.72 -28.93 -27.01
CA LEU A 588 21.34 -28.18 -28.11
C LEU A 588 22.72 -28.77 -28.47
N ARG A 589 22.86 -29.30 -29.69
CA ARG A 589 24.08 -29.96 -30.20
C ARG A 589 24.96 -29.01 -30.99
N ASN A 590 24.38 -28.11 -31.79
CA ASN A 590 25.13 -27.18 -32.63
C ASN A 590 24.61 -25.74 -32.48
N ILE A 591 25.52 -24.78 -32.34
CA ILE A 591 25.23 -23.34 -32.28
C ILE A 591 24.51 -22.86 -33.55
N LYS A 592 24.73 -23.50 -34.71
CA LYS A 592 24.05 -23.17 -35.99
C LYS A 592 22.53 -23.38 -35.96
N GLU A 593 22.02 -24.14 -34.99
CA GLU A 593 20.59 -24.34 -34.76
C GLU A 593 19.93 -23.10 -34.13
N ILE A 594 20.69 -22.26 -33.43
CA ILE A 594 20.17 -21.09 -32.72
C ILE A 594 19.59 -20.09 -33.72
N ASN A 595 18.40 -19.56 -33.40
CA ASN A 595 17.80 -18.49 -34.18
C ASN A 595 18.38 -17.14 -33.76
N MET A 596 19.50 -16.75 -34.37
CA MET A 596 20.20 -15.51 -34.03
C MET A 596 19.33 -14.27 -34.21
N ASN A 597 18.45 -14.24 -35.22
CA ASN A 597 17.58 -13.10 -35.48
C ASN A 597 16.61 -12.83 -34.33
N ASP A 598 16.14 -13.89 -33.65
CA ASP A 598 15.30 -13.76 -32.47
C ASP A 598 16.03 -13.10 -31.30
N TYR A 599 17.30 -13.45 -31.05
CA TYR A 599 18.09 -12.80 -30.00
C TYR A 599 18.41 -11.34 -30.35
N LYS A 600 18.75 -11.06 -31.62
CA LYS A 600 18.96 -9.68 -32.10
C LYS A 600 17.71 -8.83 -31.91
N ARG A 601 16.54 -9.34 -32.30
CA ARG A 601 15.25 -8.67 -32.12
C ARG A 601 14.96 -8.41 -30.65
N ASN A 602 15.12 -9.42 -29.79
CA ASN A 602 14.83 -9.27 -28.36
C ASN A 602 15.80 -8.30 -27.67
N LEU A 603 17.09 -8.32 -28.04
CA LEU A 603 18.07 -7.34 -27.57
C LEU A 603 17.68 -5.91 -27.99
N ARG A 604 17.31 -5.72 -29.27
CA ARG A 604 16.84 -4.42 -29.78
C ARG A 604 15.60 -3.95 -29.03
N THR A 605 14.64 -4.84 -28.76
CA THR A 605 13.43 -4.52 -28.01
C THR A 605 13.77 -4.07 -26.59
N ALA A 606 14.62 -4.82 -25.86
CA ALA A 606 15.03 -4.48 -24.50
C ALA A 606 15.73 -3.11 -24.44
N LEU A 607 16.66 -2.86 -25.37
CA LEU A 607 17.36 -1.58 -25.45
C LEU A 607 16.44 -0.43 -25.84
N ASN A 608 15.58 -0.60 -26.85
CA ASN A 608 14.68 0.46 -27.32
C ASN A 608 13.66 0.87 -26.26
N GLN A 609 13.23 -0.03 -25.39
CA GLN A 609 12.30 0.33 -24.32
C GLN A 609 12.87 1.43 -23.41
N THR A 610 14.19 1.42 -23.18
CA THR A 610 14.88 2.38 -22.29
C THR A 610 15.57 3.49 -23.07
N PHE A 611 16.32 3.13 -24.11
CA PHE A 611 17.26 4.02 -24.82
C PHE A 611 16.74 4.54 -26.16
N LYS A 612 15.45 4.34 -26.50
CA LYS A 612 14.90 4.84 -27.79
C LYS A 612 15.15 6.33 -28.00
N LEU A 613 15.06 7.14 -26.94
CA LEU A 613 15.30 8.59 -27.02
C LEU A 613 16.74 8.97 -27.32
N MET A 614 17.70 8.06 -27.12
CA MET A 614 19.09 8.28 -27.52
C MET A 614 19.25 8.26 -29.04
N ASN A 615 18.25 7.79 -29.81
CA ASN A 615 18.33 7.63 -31.27
C ASN A 615 19.60 6.87 -31.69
N LEU A 616 19.83 5.73 -31.06
CA LEU A 616 20.99 4.86 -31.33
C LEU A 616 20.82 4.20 -32.70
N LYS A 617 21.74 4.48 -33.62
CA LYS A 617 21.85 3.77 -34.90
C LYS A 617 22.72 2.53 -34.67
N PHE A 618 22.12 1.35 -34.65
CA PHE A 618 22.82 0.09 -34.32
C PHE A 618 23.28 -0.69 -35.56
N ILE A 619 22.88 -0.27 -36.76
CA ILE A 619 23.15 -0.98 -38.02
C ILE A 619 23.39 0.08 -39.12
N LYS A 620 24.42 -0.10 -39.95
CA LYS A 620 24.43 0.49 -41.30
C LYS A 620 23.29 -0.19 -42.05
N GLU A 621 22.13 0.42 -42.11
CA GLU A 621 21.11 0.03 -43.08
C GLU A 621 21.77 0.17 -44.45
N VAL A 622 22.16 -0.96 -45.06
CA VAL A 622 22.45 -0.99 -46.48
C VAL A 622 21.14 -0.63 -47.15
N ASN A 623 21.15 0.50 -47.85
CA ASN A 623 20.08 1.04 -48.70
C ASN A 623 19.08 -0.03 -49.16
N LYS A 624 17.87 0.04 -48.61
CA LYS A 624 16.65 -0.27 -49.35
C LYS A 624 15.65 0.81 -49.04
N ASN A 625 15.48 1.72 -50.00
CA ASN A 625 14.31 2.59 -50.10
C ASN A 625 13.06 1.76 -49.83
N GLY A 626 12.21 2.25 -48.91
CA GLY A 626 10.98 1.56 -48.53
C GLY A 626 10.43 2.07 -47.20
N THR A 627 9.89 3.29 -47.22
CA THR A 627 8.88 3.75 -46.27
C THR A 627 7.67 2.82 -46.33
N LEU A 628 7.36 2.15 -45.20
CA LEU A 628 6.03 1.61 -44.88
C LEU A 628 5.90 1.34 -43.37
N PHE A 629 6.24 2.34 -42.54
CA PHE A 629 5.87 2.36 -41.12
C PHE A 629 5.18 3.68 -40.73
N ASP A 630 4.63 4.38 -41.73
CA ASP A 630 3.73 5.53 -41.59
C ASP A 630 2.24 5.12 -41.48
N TYR A 631 1.90 3.84 -41.38
CA TYR A 631 0.50 3.41 -41.16
C TYR A 631 0.42 2.19 -40.22
N ILE A 632 0.27 2.48 -38.92
CA ILE A 632 -0.66 1.91 -37.91
C ILE A 632 -0.25 2.43 -36.52
#